data_AF-A0A7J7KNL0-F1
#
_entry.id   AF-A0A7J7KNL0-F1
#
_cell.length_a   1.000
_cell.length_b   1.000
_cell.length_c   1.000
_cell.angle_alpha   90.00
_cell.angle_beta   90.00
_cell.angle_gamma   90.00
#
_symmetry.space_group_name_H-M   'P 1'
#
loop_
_entity.id
_entity.type
_entity.pdbx_description
1 polymer ?
#
loop_
_entity_poly.entity_id
_entity_poly.type
_entity_poly.pdbx_seq_one_letter_code
_entity_poly.pdbx_strand_id
1 'polypeptide(L)'
;MKTGWKPRRTIIFCSWDGEEYGIIGSIEWLDEVKVLVGERAVAYLNCDSGVVFNQVPRTGASPLLFRLMYDTAKLIDHPFPTSSVKTMYDEWLIRSANISDPNAKPRIGDLGSGSDHTGFYIDMELPAWIWFITTTRKRLKYRRTTLSTTPPMTLSIT
;
A
#
# COMPACT_ATOMS: atom_id res chain seq x y z
N MET A 1 7.99 -21.54 15.18
CA MET A 1 8.43 -21.06 13.85
C MET A 1 9.13 -22.21 13.14
N LYS A 2 8.68 -22.60 11.93
CA LYS A 2 9.06 -23.90 11.32
C LYS A 2 10.52 -23.97 10.81
N THR A 3 11.24 -22.85 10.72
CA THR A 3 12.58 -22.76 10.10
C THR A 3 13.70 -22.40 11.08
N GLY A 4 13.41 -22.19 12.37
CA GLY A 4 14.40 -21.78 13.39
C GLY A 4 14.91 -20.34 13.26
N TRP A 5 14.49 -19.60 12.23
CA TRP A 5 14.87 -18.19 12.06
C TRP A 5 14.32 -17.32 13.20
N LYS A 6 15.13 -16.37 13.67
CA LYS A 6 14.74 -15.37 14.68
C LYS A 6 15.19 -13.98 14.23
N PRO A 7 14.31 -12.97 14.26
CA PRO A 7 14.71 -11.61 13.90
C PRO A 7 15.69 -11.05 14.94
N ARG A 8 16.62 -10.19 14.48
CA ARG A 8 17.56 -9.49 15.36
C ARG A 8 16.86 -8.55 16.36
N ARG A 9 15.74 -7.94 15.94
CA ARG A 9 14.90 -7.05 16.76
C ARG A 9 13.52 -7.65 16.94
N THR A 10 12.82 -7.24 17.98
CA THR A 10 11.43 -7.63 18.23
C THR A 10 10.51 -7.08 17.14
N ILE A 11 9.58 -7.91 16.68
CA ILE A 11 8.50 -7.51 15.76
C ILE A 11 7.20 -7.61 16.57
N ILE A 12 6.44 -6.52 16.61
CA ILE A 12 5.13 -6.45 17.26
C ILE A 12 4.10 -6.38 16.14
N PHE A 13 3.09 -7.26 16.20
CA PHE A 13 1.95 -7.22 15.30
C PHE A 13 0.77 -6.65 16.06
N CYS A 14 0.15 -5.62 15.49
CA CYS A 14 -1.02 -4.98 16.05
C CYS A 14 -2.19 -5.10 15.07
N SER A 15 -3.38 -5.35 15.61
CA SER A 15 -4.65 -5.31 14.88
C SER A 15 -5.50 -4.29 15.60
N TRP A 16 -5.64 -3.11 15.00
CA TRP A 16 -6.33 -1.98 15.63
C TRP A 16 -7.83 -2.06 15.40
N ASP A 17 -8.60 -1.64 16.41
CA ASP A 17 -10.05 -1.47 16.34
C ASP A 17 -10.38 0.03 16.42
N GLY A 18 -11.57 0.42 15.96
CA GLY A 18 -12.03 1.80 16.03
C GLY A 18 -11.31 2.77 15.08
N GLU A 19 -10.59 2.26 14.06
CA GLU A 19 -9.88 3.09 13.07
C GLU A 19 -10.86 4.00 12.31
N GLU A 20 -11.92 3.41 11.76
CA GLU A 20 -12.96 4.13 11.01
C GLU A 20 -13.77 5.13 11.86
N TYR A 21 -13.69 5.02 13.18
CA TYR A 21 -14.35 5.92 14.14
C TYR A 21 -13.43 7.05 14.62
N GLY A 22 -12.24 7.17 14.04
CA GLY A 22 -11.27 8.22 14.37
C GLY A 22 -9.96 7.71 14.93
N ILE A 23 -9.47 6.54 14.49
CA ILE A 23 -8.14 6.02 14.82
C ILE A 23 -8.02 5.73 16.33
N ILE A 24 -9.14 5.34 16.95
CA ILE A 24 -9.24 5.28 18.42
C ILE A 24 -8.31 4.21 19.00
N GLY A 25 -8.35 2.99 18.48
CA GLY A 25 -7.63 1.88 19.11
C GLY A 25 -6.11 2.04 19.10
N SER A 26 -5.53 2.53 18.01
CA SER A 26 -4.08 2.73 17.93
C SER A 26 -3.61 3.94 18.75
N ILE A 27 -4.40 5.02 18.81
CA ILE A 27 -4.10 6.19 19.64
C ILE A 27 -4.15 5.84 21.13
N GLU A 28 -5.23 5.22 21.60
CA GLU A 28 -5.39 4.87 23.02
C GLU A 28 -4.30 3.90 23.48
N TRP A 29 -3.95 2.92 22.64
CA TRP A 29 -2.83 2.03 22.96
C TRP A 29 -1.51 2.78 23.04
N LEU A 30 -1.27 3.70 22.09
CA LEU A 30 -0.04 4.50 22.07
C LEU A 30 0.08 5.36 23.32
N ASP A 31 -1.02 5.96 23.77
CA ASP A 31 -1.07 6.75 25.00
C ASP A 31 -0.71 5.92 26.24
N GLU A 32 -1.16 4.66 26.31
CA GLU A 32 -0.83 3.76 27.41
C GLU A 32 0.67 3.39 27.44
N VAL A 33 1.30 3.19 26.27
CA VAL A 33 2.70 2.68 26.18
C VAL A 33 3.72 3.68 25.62
N LYS A 34 3.39 4.97 25.53
CA LYS A 34 4.19 6.00 24.84
C LYS A 34 5.66 6.02 25.22
N VAL A 35 5.99 5.83 26.50
CA VAL A 35 7.38 5.86 26.99
C VAL A 35 8.17 4.69 26.40
N LEU A 36 7.58 3.49 26.38
CA LEU A 36 8.23 2.31 25.82
C LEU A 36 8.40 2.44 24.31
N VAL A 37 7.40 2.99 23.62
CA VAL A 37 7.44 3.20 22.18
C VAL A 37 8.50 4.24 21.81
N GLY A 38 8.51 5.40 22.47
CA GLY A 38 9.48 6.46 22.20
C GLY A 38 10.93 6.04 22.46
N GLU A 39 11.18 5.18 23.44
CA GLU A 39 12.55 4.71 23.73
C GLU A 39 13.02 3.54 22.86
N ARG A 40 12.10 2.71 22.34
CA ARG A 40 12.46 1.39 21.79
C ARG A 40 11.97 1.12 20.38
N ALA A 41 10.92 1.80 19.92
CA ALA A 41 10.41 1.60 18.57
C ALA A 41 11.37 2.17 17.53
N VAL A 42 11.53 1.44 16.42
CA VAL A 42 12.46 1.83 15.34
C VAL A 42 11.69 2.38 14.15
N ALA A 43 10.55 1.77 13.83
CA ALA A 43 9.68 2.18 12.75
C ALA A 43 8.28 1.59 12.94
N TYR A 44 7.27 2.25 12.36
CA TYR A 44 5.90 1.74 12.28
C TYR A 44 5.51 1.48 10.82
N LEU A 45 5.15 0.23 10.51
CA LEU A 45 4.73 -0.16 9.16
C LEU A 45 3.23 -0.36 9.16
N ASN A 46 2.51 0.51 8.47
CA ASN A 46 1.06 0.51 8.45
C ASN A 46 0.53 -0.33 7.29
N CYS A 47 -0.31 -1.31 7.60
CA CYS A 47 -0.99 -2.15 6.63
C CYS A 47 -2.50 -2.09 6.89
N ASP A 48 -3.13 -1.09 6.29
CA ASP A 48 -4.58 -0.90 6.29
C ASP A 48 -5.16 -1.63 5.06
N SER A 49 -5.12 -0.97 3.90
CA SER A 49 -5.66 -1.50 2.65
C SER A 49 -4.55 -1.91 1.69
N GLY A 50 -4.12 -3.17 1.75
CA GLY A 50 -3.01 -3.67 0.91
C GLY A 50 -3.28 -3.59 -0.60
N VAL A 51 -4.52 -3.86 -1.02
CA VAL A 51 -4.97 -3.75 -2.41
C VAL A 51 -6.35 -3.10 -2.46
N VAL A 52 -6.41 -1.89 -2.99
CA VAL A 52 -7.66 -1.18 -3.25
C VAL A 52 -8.14 -1.44 -4.69
N PHE A 53 -7.23 -1.47 -5.68
CA PHE A 53 -7.53 -1.88 -7.08
C PHE A 53 -6.27 -2.09 -7.95
N ASN A 54 -6.41 -2.32 -9.26
CA ASN A 54 -5.43 -2.97 -10.12
C ASN A 54 -4.33 -2.11 -10.81
N GLN A 55 -4.07 -0.85 -10.46
CA GLN A 55 -3.38 0.02 -11.44
C GLN A 55 -2.21 0.89 -11.00
N VAL A 56 -2.09 1.36 -9.76
CA VAL A 56 -0.96 2.21 -9.35
C VAL A 56 -0.58 1.99 -7.90
N PRO A 57 0.66 1.56 -7.62
CA PRO A 57 1.22 1.63 -6.29
C PRO A 57 1.24 3.07 -5.76
N ARG A 58 0.64 3.28 -4.60
CA ARG A 58 0.76 4.52 -3.84
C ARG A 58 1.34 4.24 -2.48
N THR A 59 2.11 5.21 -2.01
CA THR A 59 2.78 5.08 -0.73
C THR A 59 3.05 6.44 -0.15
N GLY A 60 2.98 6.51 1.16
CA GLY A 60 3.52 7.60 1.95
C GLY A 60 4.56 7.05 2.91
N ALA A 61 5.66 7.77 3.13
CA ALA A 61 6.65 7.35 4.10
C ALA A 61 7.48 8.52 4.61
N SER A 62 8.15 8.30 5.75
CA SER A 62 9.22 9.18 6.20
C SER A 62 10.44 9.06 5.25
N PRO A 63 11.16 10.16 4.95
CA PRO A 63 12.32 10.15 4.04
C PRO A 63 13.40 9.11 4.38
N LEU A 64 13.55 8.79 5.67
CA LEU A 64 14.46 7.76 6.17
C LEU A 64 14.20 6.36 5.58
N LEU A 65 12.96 6.08 5.15
CA LEU A 65 12.56 4.78 4.61
C LEU A 65 12.55 4.73 3.08
N PHE A 66 12.76 5.85 2.38
CA PHE A 66 12.65 5.91 0.91
C PHE A 66 13.55 4.90 0.20
N ARG A 67 14.83 4.85 0.61
CA ARG A 67 15.79 3.90 0.03
C ARG A 67 15.36 2.46 0.25
N LEU A 68 14.98 2.11 1.48
CA LEU A 68 14.53 0.76 1.83
C LEU A 68 13.32 0.34 0.98
N MET A 69 12.38 1.25 0.76
CA MET A 69 11.21 0.99 -0.08
C MET A 69 11.59 0.74 -1.53
N TYR A 70 12.44 1.58 -2.12
CA TYR A 70 12.90 1.36 -3.49
C TYR A 70 13.64 0.04 -3.65
N ASP A 71 14.54 -0.27 -2.73
CA ASP A 71 15.34 -1.50 -2.78
C ASP A 71 14.44 -2.73 -2.59
N THR A 72 13.44 -2.66 -1.71
CA THR A 72 12.46 -3.73 -1.49
C THR A 72 11.56 -3.93 -2.71
N ALA A 73 11.05 -2.85 -3.32
CA ALA A 73 10.19 -2.93 -4.50
C ALA A 73 10.91 -3.53 -5.72
N LYS A 74 12.24 -3.38 -5.82
CA LYS A 74 13.06 -4.00 -6.87
C LYS A 74 13.26 -5.51 -6.69
N LEU A 75 13.08 -6.01 -5.46
CA LEU A 75 13.21 -7.44 -5.15
C LEU A 75 11.89 -8.20 -5.27
N ILE A 76 10.76 -7.50 -5.40
CA ILE A 76 9.43 -8.10 -5.49
C ILE A 76 9.04 -8.19 -6.97
N ASP A 77 8.82 -9.41 -7.45
CA ASP A 77 8.31 -9.66 -8.79
C ASP A 77 6.90 -9.09 -8.97
N HIS A 78 6.63 -8.51 -10.14
CA HIS A 78 5.30 -8.07 -10.49
C HIS A 78 4.40 -9.30 -10.71
N PRO A 79 3.18 -9.36 -10.14
CA PRO A 79 2.30 -10.53 -10.26
C PRO A 79 1.83 -10.81 -11.70
N PHE A 80 1.91 -9.80 -12.58
CA PHE A 80 1.57 -9.90 -14.01
C PHE A 80 2.73 -9.34 -14.85
N PRO A 81 3.87 -10.04 -14.95
CA PRO A 81 5.06 -9.48 -15.58
C PRO A 81 4.89 -9.34 -17.10
N THR A 82 5.49 -8.30 -17.67
CA THR A 82 5.58 -8.06 -19.12
C THR A 82 7.04 -7.90 -19.53
N SER A 83 7.32 -7.76 -20.82
CA SER A 83 8.69 -7.51 -21.29
C SER A 83 9.30 -6.23 -20.70
N SER A 84 8.48 -5.23 -20.40
CA SER A 84 8.88 -3.93 -19.85
C SER A 84 8.70 -3.76 -18.35
N VAL A 85 7.95 -4.66 -17.69
CA VAL A 85 7.64 -4.58 -16.25
C VAL A 85 7.89 -5.94 -15.61
N LYS A 86 8.96 -6.05 -14.83
CA LYS A 86 9.34 -7.31 -14.17
C LYS A 86 9.10 -7.24 -12.67
N THR A 87 9.35 -6.09 -12.07
CA THR A 87 9.27 -5.87 -10.62
C THR A 87 8.17 -4.88 -10.26
N MET A 88 7.78 -4.87 -8.99
CA MET A 88 6.88 -3.84 -8.44
C MET A 88 7.47 -2.43 -8.58
N TYR A 89 8.81 -2.30 -8.57
CA TYR A 89 9.49 -1.03 -8.80
C TYR A 89 9.30 -0.53 -10.23
N ASP A 90 9.35 -1.40 -11.25
CA ASP A 90 9.20 -1.01 -12.65
C ASP A 90 7.81 -0.42 -12.92
N GLU A 91 6.75 -1.09 -12.43
CA GLU A 91 5.39 -0.59 -12.53
C GLU A 91 5.25 0.75 -11.78
N TRP A 92 5.80 0.84 -10.57
CA TRP A 92 5.72 2.06 -9.76
C TRP A 92 6.44 3.24 -10.43
N LEU A 93 7.59 3.00 -11.05
CA LEU A 93 8.36 3.99 -11.80
C LEU A 93 7.55 4.52 -12.98
N ILE A 94 7.03 3.63 -13.83
CA ILE A 94 6.26 4.00 -15.03
C ILE A 94 5.01 4.82 -14.66
N ARG A 95 4.37 4.49 -13.54
CA ARG A 95 3.08 5.10 -13.16
C ARG A 95 3.20 6.39 -12.36
N SER A 96 4.31 6.62 -11.67
CA SER A 96 4.41 7.71 -10.68
C SER A 96 5.62 8.64 -10.83
N ALA A 97 6.63 8.24 -11.61
CA ALA A 97 7.82 9.06 -11.80
C ALA A 97 7.56 10.25 -12.73
N ASN A 98 8.35 11.31 -12.58
CA ASN A 98 8.33 12.42 -13.52
C ASN A 98 9.06 12.01 -14.80
N ILE A 99 8.30 11.77 -15.88
CA ILE A 99 8.82 11.29 -17.17
C ILE A 99 9.84 12.27 -17.79
N SER A 100 9.87 13.52 -17.34
CA SER A 100 10.78 14.54 -17.87
C SER A 100 12.20 14.46 -17.31
N ASP A 101 12.43 13.70 -16.23
CA ASP A 101 13.74 13.57 -15.59
C ASP A 101 14.32 12.16 -15.83
N PRO A 102 15.50 12.03 -16.48
CA PRO A 102 16.14 10.74 -16.73
C PRO A 102 16.59 10.01 -15.45
N ASN A 103 16.71 10.71 -14.32
CA ASN A 103 17.01 10.14 -13.00
C ASN A 103 15.77 10.04 -12.10
N ALA A 104 14.57 10.19 -12.67
CA ALA A 104 13.34 10.19 -11.91
C ALA A 104 13.19 8.91 -11.11
N LYS A 105 12.78 9.07 -9.85
CA LYS A 105 12.39 7.96 -8.97
C LYS A 105 10.86 7.93 -8.86
N PRO A 106 10.30 6.76 -8.52
CA PRO A 106 8.88 6.70 -8.19
C PRO A 106 8.54 7.67 -7.06
N ARG A 107 7.41 8.37 -7.18
CA ARG A 107 6.98 9.36 -6.20
C ARG A 107 6.54 8.66 -4.91
N ILE A 108 7.10 9.11 -3.79
CA ILE A 108 6.63 8.79 -2.45
C ILE A 108 5.88 10.04 -1.95
N GLY A 109 4.68 9.85 -1.41
CA GLY A 109 3.89 10.92 -0.80
C GLY A 109 4.38 11.23 0.61
N ASP A 110 4.03 12.42 1.08
CA ASP A 110 4.18 12.76 2.49
C ASP A 110 3.16 11.97 3.32
N LEU A 111 3.51 11.72 4.58
CA LEU A 111 2.58 11.17 5.55
C LEU A 111 1.78 12.29 6.20
N GLY A 112 0.48 12.07 6.35
CA GLY A 112 -0.44 12.98 7.02
C GLY A 112 -1.24 12.22 8.06
N SER A 113 -2.54 12.45 8.06
CA SER A 113 -3.51 11.68 8.85
C SER A 113 -4.40 10.84 7.94
N GLY A 114 -5.09 9.85 8.50
CA GLY A 114 -6.10 9.03 7.81
C GLY A 114 -5.85 7.53 7.84
N SER A 115 -4.99 7.06 8.75
CA SER A 115 -4.87 5.64 9.17
C SER A 115 -4.00 5.56 10.44
N ASP A 116 -3.83 4.37 11.02
CA ASP A 116 -3.19 4.15 12.33
C ASP A 116 -1.74 4.64 12.45
N HIS A 117 -1.03 4.92 11.35
CA HIS A 117 0.30 5.53 11.40
C HIS A 117 0.33 6.95 11.98
N THR A 118 -0.82 7.62 12.08
CA THR A 118 -0.91 9.04 12.45
C THR A 118 -0.21 9.32 13.79
N GLY A 119 -0.60 8.65 14.88
CA GLY A 119 0.00 8.88 16.19
C GLY A 119 1.47 8.48 16.26
N PHE A 120 1.86 7.38 15.60
CA PHE A 120 3.26 6.94 15.57
C PHE A 120 4.16 7.92 14.80
N TYR A 121 3.68 8.49 13.70
CA TYR A 121 4.47 9.39 12.86
C TYR A 121 4.49 10.83 13.41
N ILE A 122 3.33 11.35 13.83
CA ILE A 122 3.19 12.75 14.24
C ILE A 122 3.55 12.93 15.72
N ASP A 123 3.00 12.11 16.62
CA ASP A 123 3.15 12.31 18.06
C ASP A 123 4.42 11.67 18.61
N MET A 124 4.82 10.51 18.08
CA MET A 124 6.04 9.79 18.51
C MET A 124 7.24 10.00 17.58
N GLU A 125 7.07 10.75 16.47
CA GLU A 125 8.12 11.07 15.50
C GLU A 125 8.85 9.83 14.93
N LEU A 126 8.18 8.67 14.90
CA LEU A 126 8.78 7.45 14.41
C LEU A 126 8.80 7.43 12.88
N PRO A 127 9.86 6.89 12.26
CA PRO A 127 9.84 6.57 10.85
C PRO A 127 8.65 5.65 10.54
N ALA A 128 7.76 6.09 9.67
CA ALA A 128 6.57 5.35 9.31
C ALA A 128 6.48 5.15 7.79
N TRP A 129 5.79 4.09 7.39
CA TRP A 129 5.53 3.76 5.99
C TRP A 129 4.16 3.13 5.85
N ILE A 130 3.38 3.61 4.87
CA ILE A 130 2.15 2.99 4.39
C ILE A 130 2.24 2.67 2.89
N TRP A 131 1.76 1.51 2.49
CA TRP A 131 1.67 1.09 1.08
C TRP A 131 0.27 0.61 0.74
N PHE A 132 -0.27 1.08 -0.37
CA PHE A 132 -1.55 0.59 -0.91
C PHE A 132 -1.55 0.65 -2.44
N ILE A 133 -2.13 -0.36 -3.08
CA ILE A 133 -2.29 -0.38 -4.54
C ILE A 133 -3.66 0.20 -4.88
N THR A 134 -3.73 1.30 -5.63
CA THR A 134 -4.99 2.03 -5.93
C THR A 134 -5.19 2.28 -7.42
N THR A 135 -6.30 2.92 -7.80
CA THR A 135 -6.60 3.35 -9.17
C THR A 135 -6.19 4.81 -9.43
N THR A 136 -5.95 5.15 -10.69
CA THR A 136 -5.88 6.55 -11.12
C THR A 136 -7.28 7.17 -11.21
N ARG A 137 -7.44 8.42 -10.75
CA ARG A 137 -8.69 9.22 -10.84
C ARG A 137 -9.20 9.48 -12.28
N LYS A 138 -8.60 8.92 -13.33
CA LYS A 138 -9.20 8.96 -14.68
C LYS A 138 -10.38 8.01 -14.69
N ARG A 139 -11.58 8.56 -14.43
CA ARG A 139 -12.91 7.93 -14.52
C ARG A 139 -12.87 6.70 -15.45
N LEU A 140 -12.87 5.51 -14.85
CA LEU A 140 -13.29 4.30 -15.55
C LEU A 140 -14.78 4.48 -15.87
N LYS A 141 -15.08 5.06 -17.04
CA LYS A 141 -16.39 4.89 -17.66
C LYS A 141 -16.48 3.41 -18.00
N TYR A 142 -17.19 2.66 -17.16
CA TYR A 142 -17.57 1.29 -17.47
C TYR A 142 -18.41 1.31 -18.75
N ARG A 143 -17.80 1.04 -19.90
CA ARG A 143 -18.53 0.86 -21.15
C ARG A 143 -19.15 -0.53 -21.06
N ARG A 144 -20.43 -0.61 -20.70
CA ARG A 144 -21.23 -1.83 -20.86
C ARG A 144 -21.15 -2.22 -22.33
N THR A 145 -20.35 -3.22 -22.66
CA THR A 145 -20.44 -3.91 -23.93
C THR A 145 -21.74 -4.71 -23.89
N THR A 146 -22.80 -4.19 -24.51
CA THR A 146 -24.00 -4.97 -24.80
C THR A 146 -23.60 -6.06 -25.78
N LEU A 147 -23.35 -7.27 -25.28
CA LEU A 147 -23.25 -8.46 -26.10
C LEU A 147 -24.66 -8.79 -26.61
N SER A 148 -24.88 -8.41 -27.86
CA SER A 148 -25.54 -9.19 -28.91
C SER A 148 -26.75 -10.02 -28.51
N THR A 149 -27.91 -9.54 -28.96
CA THR A 149 -29.17 -10.26 -29.20
C THR A 149 -28.99 -11.75 -29.54
N THR A 150 -29.58 -12.63 -28.72
CA THR A 150 -29.93 -14.00 -29.11
C THR A 150 -31.11 -13.97 -30.09
N PRO A 151 -31.14 -14.79 -31.16
CA PRO A 151 -32.31 -14.89 -32.03
C PRO A 151 -33.40 -15.78 -31.38
N PRO A 152 -34.69 -15.59 -31.72
CA PRO A 152 -35.77 -16.36 -31.13
C PRO A 152 -35.80 -17.79 -31.67
N MET A 153 -35.95 -18.75 -30.76
CA MET A 153 -36.08 -20.18 -31.03
C MET A 153 -37.55 -20.47 -31.43
N THR A 154 -37.78 -20.86 -32.68
CA THR A 154 -39.09 -21.30 -33.18
C THR A 154 -39.33 -22.76 -32.78
N LEU A 155 -40.37 -23.01 -31.98
CA LEU A 155 -40.95 -24.33 -31.75
C LEU A 155 -41.73 -24.77 -32.99
N SER A 156 -41.39 -25.91 -33.57
CA SER A 156 -42.24 -26.63 -34.52
C SER A 156 -42.61 -27.99 -33.92
N ILE A 157 -43.90 -28.16 -33.66
CA ILE A 157 -44.56 -29.41 -33.27
C ILE A 157 -44.84 -30.20 -34.55
N THR A 158 -44.35 -31.44 -34.61
CA THR A 158 -44.94 -32.58 -35.32
C THR A 158 -44.56 -33.84 -34.58
#